data_AF-A0A1V2QAY3-F1
#
_entry.id   AF-A0A1V2QAY3-F1
#
_cell.length_a   1.000
_cell.length_b   1.000
_cell.length_c   1.000
_cell.angle_alpha   90.00
_cell.angle_beta   90.00
_cell.angle_gamma   90.00
#
_symmetry.space_group_name_H-M   'P 1'
#
loop_
_entity.id
_entity.type
_entity.pdbx_description
1 polymer ?
#
loop_
_entity_poly.entity_id
_entity_poly.type
_entity_poly.pdbx_seq_one_letter_code
_entity_poly.pdbx_strand_id
1 'polypeptide(L)'
;MISAAYRSAIRWDWTTTNPAHQATPLSTPRPCPRPPAPDDVARILTEAWQQVDPFLAVAIWIAITTGARRGELCALRWSDFDAANHVIHIRASISHTSDGLVEKDTKLHEERRVVVDHDTAYLLAAYHDLRRQRALADGKPLAADAFILSLAADGSVCLAPASLGQRFCRLVRSLGIPTTLHKLRHYNATELILAGVDLRTVASRLGHRDASTTLTTYTAWIAEANQPASTQLHDRLPLRLSTRPHHTPRRDTAVAARPSRSRAWEIATDLRDAITHRQHRPGQQLPPIKTLATYFGVAPSTMHRAVTHLAQLNLVTTAPGRPTTVVPNPPTIPARTRSALPPLTSQPQHEQPPQRWRPRHSHQRKNTRRPRVAGHMPLHRGGRSRANA
;
A
#
# COMPACT_ATOMS: atom_id res chain seq x y z
N MET A 1 29.35 18.51 16.81
CA MET A 1 30.50 17.89 17.51
C MET A 1 31.35 18.91 18.27
N ILE A 2 31.71 20.07 17.70
CA ILE A 2 32.55 21.10 18.34
C ILE A 2 31.97 21.61 19.68
N SER A 3 30.69 22.01 19.72
CA SER A 3 30.04 22.48 20.96
C SER A 3 29.98 21.42 22.07
N ALA A 4 29.94 20.13 21.74
CA ALA A 4 29.95 19.06 22.72
C ALA A 4 31.36 18.84 23.30
N ALA A 5 32.39 18.92 22.45
CA ALA A 5 33.79 18.85 22.89
C ALA A 5 34.14 19.98 23.87
N TYR A 6 33.75 21.23 23.57
CA TYR A 6 33.96 22.36 24.49
C TYR A 6 33.15 22.23 25.79
N ARG A 7 31.95 21.64 25.75
CA ARG A 7 31.20 21.34 26.99
C ARG A 7 31.88 20.29 27.86
N SER A 8 32.55 19.31 27.26
CA SER A 8 33.38 18.37 28.02
C SER A 8 34.64 19.05 28.55
N ALA A 9 35.30 19.90 27.75
CA ALA A 9 36.48 20.65 28.15
C ALA A 9 36.20 21.61 29.31
N ILE A 10 35.05 22.30 29.33
CA ILE A 10 34.63 23.12 30.48
C ILE A 10 34.41 22.25 31.72
N ARG A 11 33.79 21.08 31.56
CA ARG A 11 33.52 20.17 32.69
C ARG A 11 34.80 19.57 33.29
N TRP A 12 35.87 19.52 32.50
CA TRP A 12 37.20 19.10 32.92
C TRP A 12 38.10 20.29 33.32
N ASP A 13 37.56 21.51 33.39
CA ASP A 13 38.30 22.75 33.65
C ASP A 13 39.46 23.02 32.67
N TRP A 14 39.42 22.46 31.46
CA TRP A 14 40.42 22.71 30.41
C TRP A 14 40.19 24.05 29.69
N THR A 15 38.98 24.60 29.79
CA THR A 15 38.63 25.90 29.23
C THR A 15 37.45 26.49 30.00
N THR A 16 37.35 27.81 30.04
CA THR A 16 36.28 28.53 30.76
C THR A 16 35.13 28.95 29.86
N THR A 17 35.31 28.91 28.54
CA THR A 17 34.32 29.39 27.57
C THR A 17 34.14 28.41 26.42
N ASN A 18 32.94 28.43 25.84
CA ASN A 18 32.62 27.64 24.66
C ASN A 18 32.40 28.59 23.47
N PRO A 19 33.44 28.82 22.63
CA PRO A 19 33.35 29.72 21.48
C PRO A 19 32.37 29.19 20.42
N ALA A 20 31.97 27.92 20.48
CA ALA A 20 30.99 27.37 19.55
C ALA A 20 29.60 28.01 19.68
N HIS A 21 29.30 28.76 20.75
CA HIS A 21 28.08 29.56 20.87
C HIS A 21 28.09 30.81 19.98
N GLN A 22 29.28 31.30 19.60
CA GLN A 22 29.45 32.44 18.68
C GLN A 22 29.34 32.01 17.21
N ALA A 23 29.39 30.69 16.95
CA ALA A 23 29.18 30.15 15.63
C ALA A 23 27.69 29.98 15.36
N THR A 24 27.23 30.47 14.20
CA THR A 24 25.89 30.14 13.71
C THR A 24 25.93 28.69 13.19
N PRO A 25 25.13 27.76 13.72
CA PRO A 25 25.06 26.42 13.16
C PRO A 25 24.62 26.50 11.70
N LEU A 26 25.29 25.75 10.81
CA LEU A 26 24.75 25.54 9.47
C LEU A 26 23.35 24.98 9.61
N SER A 27 22.37 25.61 8.93
CA SER A 27 21.00 25.12 8.91
C SER A 27 21.01 23.69 8.38
N THR A 28 20.76 22.71 9.25
CA THR A 28 20.63 21.33 8.82
C THR A 28 19.37 21.22 7.97
N PRO A 29 19.46 20.67 6.74
CA PRO A 29 18.28 20.43 5.93
C PRO A 29 17.26 19.64 6.74
N ARG A 30 15.98 19.94 6.56
CA ARG A 30 14.92 19.17 7.23
C ARG A 30 15.06 17.69 6.85
N PRO A 31 14.91 16.76 7.80
CA PRO A 31 14.94 15.34 7.49
C PRO A 31 13.88 15.01 6.42
N CYS A 32 14.33 14.47 5.29
CA CYS A 32 13.45 13.94 4.25
C CYS A 32 13.73 12.44 4.16
N PRO A 33 13.09 11.62 5.01
CA PRO A 33 13.26 10.18 4.95
C PRO A 33 12.77 9.73 3.57
N ARG A 34 13.62 9.08 2.78
CA ARG A 34 13.21 8.48 1.49
C ARG A 34 12.97 7.00 1.73
N PRO A 35 11.79 6.58 2.24
CA PRO A 35 11.49 5.16 2.38
C PRO A 35 11.44 4.49 1.00
N PRO A 36 11.72 3.19 0.90
CA PRO A 36 11.46 2.42 -0.32
C PRO A 36 9.95 2.43 -0.64
N ALA A 37 9.61 2.30 -1.92
CA ALA A 37 8.22 2.15 -2.34
C ALA A 37 7.66 0.78 -1.92
N PRO A 38 6.33 0.63 -1.72
CA PRO A 38 5.71 -0.65 -1.38
C PRO A 38 6.09 -1.79 -2.35
N ASP A 39 6.11 -1.52 -3.66
CA ASP A 39 6.50 -2.50 -4.68
C ASP A 39 7.95 -2.97 -4.53
N ASP A 40 8.86 -2.06 -4.19
CA ASP A 40 10.26 -2.40 -3.93
C ASP A 40 10.39 -3.25 -2.66
N VAL A 41 9.62 -2.94 -1.60
CA VAL A 41 9.60 -3.74 -0.37
C VAL A 41 9.09 -5.15 -0.66
N ALA A 42 8.02 -5.29 -1.45
CA ALA A 42 7.48 -6.59 -1.87
C ALA A 42 8.53 -7.38 -2.65
N ARG A 43 9.22 -6.76 -3.62
CA ARG A 43 10.32 -7.40 -4.37
C ARG A 43 11.46 -7.87 -3.47
N ILE A 44 11.88 -7.03 -2.51
CA ILE A 44 12.93 -7.38 -1.55
C ILE A 44 12.53 -8.61 -0.72
N LEU A 45 11.29 -8.64 -0.20
CA LEU A 45 10.81 -9.77 0.58
C LEU A 45 10.72 -11.05 -0.26
N THR A 46 10.13 -10.98 -1.45
CA THR A 46 10.02 -12.13 -2.37
C THR A 46 11.39 -12.77 -2.62
N GLU A 47 12.40 -11.97 -2.90
CA GLU A 47 13.78 -12.43 -3.15
C GLU A 47 14.48 -12.91 -1.89
N ALA A 48 14.21 -12.30 -0.74
CA ALA A 48 14.72 -12.79 0.54
C ALA A 48 14.17 -14.18 0.86
N TRP A 49 12.89 -14.45 0.56
CA TRP A 49 12.25 -15.74 0.79
C TRP A 49 12.74 -16.86 -0.12
N GLN A 50 13.39 -16.54 -1.25
CA GLN A 50 14.02 -17.54 -2.12
C GLN A 50 15.35 -18.08 -1.57
N GLN A 51 15.89 -17.48 -0.50
CA GLN A 51 17.13 -17.97 0.10
C GLN A 51 16.88 -19.25 0.90
N VAL A 52 17.82 -20.20 0.81
CA VAL A 52 17.78 -21.49 1.54
C VAL A 52 17.58 -21.31 3.05
N ASP A 53 18.22 -20.28 3.61
CA ASP A 53 17.99 -19.87 4.99
C ASP A 53 17.06 -18.65 5.03
N PRO A 54 15.82 -18.79 5.58
CA PRO A 54 14.86 -17.69 5.61
C PRO A 54 15.22 -16.60 6.63
N PHE A 55 16.31 -16.77 7.39
CA PHE A 55 16.82 -15.81 8.37
C PHE A 55 16.74 -14.34 7.90
N LEU A 56 17.23 -14.04 6.69
CA LEU A 56 17.28 -12.66 6.20
C LEU A 56 15.86 -12.13 5.92
N ALA A 57 14.99 -12.98 5.38
CA ALA A 57 13.59 -12.62 5.13
C ALA A 57 12.85 -12.33 6.44
N VAL A 58 13.04 -13.16 7.46
CA VAL A 58 12.49 -12.94 8.82
C VAL A 58 13.02 -11.64 9.42
N ALA A 59 14.33 -11.37 9.32
CA ALA A 59 14.91 -10.13 9.82
C ALA A 59 14.31 -8.88 9.14
N ILE A 60 14.11 -8.94 7.81
CA ILE A 60 13.47 -7.88 7.03
C ILE A 60 11.99 -7.73 7.43
N TRP A 61 11.28 -8.83 7.59
CA TRP A 61 9.87 -8.85 8.02
C TRP A 61 9.68 -8.17 9.38
N ILE A 62 10.49 -8.55 10.38
CA ILE A 62 10.46 -7.92 11.71
C ILE A 62 10.78 -6.43 11.59
N ALA A 63 11.77 -6.04 10.78
CA ALA A 63 12.13 -4.64 10.59
C ALA A 63 10.97 -3.81 10.02
N ILE A 64 10.23 -4.36 9.06
CA ILE A 64 9.09 -3.71 8.39
C ILE A 64 7.87 -3.62 9.32
N THR A 65 7.59 -4.64 10.12
CA THR A 65 6.40 -4.71 10.98
C THR A 65 6.56 -3.94 12.29
N THR A 66 7.78 -3.92 12.83
CA THR A 66 8.07 -3.30 14.13
C THR A 66 8.78 -1.95 14.07
N GLY A 67 9.45 -1.62 12.95
CA GLY A 67 10.30 -0.43 12.86
C GLY A 67 11.53 -0.47 13.78
N ALA A 68 11.95 -1.66 14.23
CA ALA A 68 13.12 -1.85 15.07
C ALA A 68 14.41 -1.33 14.41
N ARG A 69 15.30 -0.74 15.22
CA ARG A 69 16.64 -0.34 14.77
C ARG A 69 17.48 -1.58 14.52
N ARG A 70 18.51 -1.46 13.67
CA ARG A 70 19.40 -2.58 13.32
C ARG A 70 19.99 -3.29 14.54
N GLY A 71 20.46 -2.56 15.54
CA GLY A 71 21.01 -3.15 16.76
C GLY A 71 19.95 -3.85 17.62
N GLU A 72 18.74 -3.29 17.65
CA GLU A 72 17.59 -3.88 18.36
C GLU A 72 17.17 -5.21 17.71
N LEU A 73 17.09 -5.27 16.38
CA LEU A 73 16.82 -6.51 15.63
C LEU A 73 17.81 -7.62 15.99
N CYS A 74 19.10 -7.26 16.05
CA CYS A 74 20.18 -8.18 16.41
C CYS A 74 20.14 -8.64 17.88
N ALA A 75 19.47 -7.90 18.76
CA ALA A 75 19.37 -8.22 20.19
C ALA A 75 18.14 -9.06 20.54
N LEU A 76 17.17 -9.22 19.63
CA LEU A 76 15.93 -9.93 19.89
C LEU A 76 16.18 -11.41 20.20
N ARG A 77 15.60 -11.87 21.31
CA ARG A 77 15.58 -13.27 21.74
C ARG A 77 14.20 -13.87 21.62
N TRP A 78 14.12 -15.20 21.61
CA TRP A 78 12.81 -15.88 21.61
C TRP A 78 12.00 -15.58 22.87
N SER A 79 12.66 -15.32 24.01
CA SER A 79 12.03 -14.86 25.26
C SER A 79 11.40 -13.46 25.15
N ASP A 80 11.72 -12.68 24.12
CA ASP A 80 11.14 -11.36 23.88
C ASP A 80 9.85 -11.43 23.05
N PHE A 81 9.50 -12.60 22.52
CA PHE A 81 8.29 -12.80 21.72
C PHE A 81 7.22 -13.51 22.54
N ASP A 82 6.18 -12.77 22.91
CA ASP A 82 4.96 -13.29 23.51
C ASP A 82 4.00 -13.72 22.41
N ALA A 83 4.06 -15.01 22.05
CA ALA A 83 3.24 -15.59 21.00
C ALA A 83 1.74 -15.61 21.35
N ALA A 84 1.37 -15.62 22.63
CA ALA A 84 -0.03 -15.65 23.05
C ALA A 84 -0.71 -14.29 22.88
N ASN A 85 0.01 -13.21 23.17
CA ASN A 85 -0.50 -11.85 23.07
C ASN A 85 -0.09 -11.15 21.75
N HIS A 86 0.65 -11.84 20.87
CA HIS A 86 1.24 -11.28 19.66
C HIS A 86 2.08 -10.01 19.93
N VAL A 87 2.99 -10.07 20.91
CA VAL A 87 3.80 -8.91 21.31
C VAL A 87 5.28 -9.21 21.20
N ILE A 88 6.03 -8.30 20.58
CA ILE A 88 7.50 -8.31 20.60
C ILE A 88 8.00 -7.25 21.59
N HIS A 89 8.83 -7.66 22.53
CA HIS A 89 9.43 -6.81 23.55
C HIS A 89 10.82 -6.37 23.09
N ILE A 90 10.98 -5.11 22.71
CA ILE A 90 12.29 -4.58 22.29
C ILE A 90 12.95 -3.93 23.51
N ARG A 91 14.00 -4.58 24.04
CA ARG A 91 14.60 -4.22 25.34
C ARG A 91 16.09 -3.88 25.28
N ALA A 92 16.79 -4.48 24.33
CA ALA A 92 18.23 -4.38 24.19
C ALA A 92 18.60 -3.99 22.76
N SER A 93 19.86 -3.60 22.58
CA SER A 93 20.43 -3.27 21.28
C SER A 93 21.90 -3.70 21.23
N ILE A 94 22.25 -4.47 20.21
CA ILE A 94 23.64 -4.84 19.95
C ILE A 94 24.35 -3.69 19.23
N SER A 95 25.49 -3.28 19.76
CA SER A 95 26.39 -2.27 19.18
C SER A 95 27.79 -2.85 18.98
N HIS A 96 28.50 -2.37 17.98
CA HIS A 96 29.92 -2.68 17.81
C HIS A 96 30.77 -1.60 18.48
N THR A 97 31.72 -2.00 19.32
CA THR A 97 32.70 -1.14 19.99
C THR A 97 34.11 -1.55 19.58
N SER A 98 35.15 -0.87 20.08
CA SER A 98 36.55 -1.29 19.88
C SER A 98 36.82 -2.70 20.42
N ASP A 99 36.11 -3.08 21.48
CA ASP A 99 36.34 -4.31 22.23
C ASP A 99 35.42 -5.46 21.77
N GLY A 100 34.69 -5.24 20.67
CA GLY A 100 33.78 -6.21 20.06
C GLY A 100 32.30 -5.83 20.18
N LEU A 101 31.43 -6.83 20.07
CA LEU A 101 29.99 -6.66 20.20
C LEU A 101 29.61 -6.48 21.66
N VAL A 102 28.91 -5.38 21.94
CA VAL A 102 28.40 -5.06 23.27
C VAL A 102 26.90 -4.94 23.18
N GLU A 103 26.22 -5.71 24.03
CA GLU A 103 24.80 -5.52 24.29
C GLU A 103 24.62 -4.32 25.20
N LYS A 104 23.77 -3.39 24.78
CA LYS A 104 23.38 -2.23 25.57
C LYS A 104 21.91 -2.34 25.87
N ASP A 105 21.56 -2.21 27.14
CA ASP A 105 20.17 -1.99 27.52
C ASP A 105 19.68 -0.70 26.89
N THR A 106 18.40 -0.71 26.51
CA THR A 106 17.71 0.48 26.04
C THR A 106 17.33 1.38 27.24
N LYS A 107 18.33 1.78 28.05
CA LYS A 107 18.26 2.70 29.22
C LYS A 107 16.85 2.94 29.80
N LEU A 108 16.20 1.95 30.44
CA LEU A 108 14.96 2.07 31.24
C LEU A 108 13.73 2.83 30.66
N HIS A 109 13.86 3.48 29.50
CA HIS A 109 12.93 4.46 28.92
C HIS A 109 12.79 4.29 27.40
N GLU A 110 13.55 3.37 26.80
CA GLU A 110 13.48 3.03 25.37
C GLU A 110 12.95 1.61 25.13
N GLU A 111 12.75 0.82 26.20
CA GLU A 111 12.05 -0.46 26.13
C GLU A 111 10.63 -0.23 25.63
N ARG A 112 10.18 -1.07 24.69
CA ARG A 112 8.83 -0.95 24.16
C ARG A 112 8.24 -2.29 23.76
N ARG A 113 6.93 -2.38 23.89
CA ARG A 113 6.12 -3.51 23.46
C ARG A 113 5.47 -3.15 22.13
N VAL A 114 5.73 -3.97 21.12
CA VAL A 114 5.18 -3.79 19.79
C VAL A 114 4.20 -4.93 19.53
N VAL A 115 2.91 -4.60 19.48
CA VAL A 115 1.88 -5.54 19.03
C VAL A 115 2.06 -5.78 17.53
N VAL A 116 2.07 -7.05 17.15
CA VAL A 116 2.14 -7.54 15.77
C VAL A 116 0.82 -8.24 15.40
N ASP A 117 0.56 -8.34 14.10
CA ASP A 117 -0.60 -9.04 13.57
C ASP A 117 -0.45 -10.57 13.68
N HIS A 118 -1.56 -11.28 13.43
CA HIS A 118 -1.61 -12.73 13.52
C HIS A 118 -0.66 -13.44 12.54
N ASP A 119 -0.51 -12.91 11.31
CA ASP A 119 0.34 -13.53 10.30
C ASP A 119 1.81 -13.38 10.69
N THR A 120 2.21 -12.22 11.23
CA THR A 120 3.54 -12.01 11.80
C THR A 120 3.81 -12.94 12.98
N ALA A 121 2.85 -13.11 13.89
CA ALA A 121 3.00 -14.01 15.03
C ALA A 121 3.15 -15.47 14.58
N TYR A 122 2.32 -15.91 13.62
CA TYR A 122 2.40 -17.23 13.02
C TYR A 122 3.74 -17.48 12.32
N LEU A 123 4.21 -16.51 11.54
CA LEU A 123 5.50 -16.57 10.87
C LEU A 123 6.66 -16.75 11.86
N LEU A 124 6.65 -16.02 12.98
CA LEU A 124 7.68 -16.14 14.00
C LEU A 124 7.63 -17.49 14.71
N ALA A 125 6.44 -18.00 15.02
CA ALA A 125 6.26 -19.33 15.60
C ALA A 125 6.77 -20.43 14.64
N ALA A 126 6.40 -20.38 13.36
CA ALA A 126 6.88 -21.31 12.34
C ALA A 126 8.41 -21.24 12.17
N TYR A 127 8.99 -20.02 12.21
CA TYR A 127 10.43 -19.84 12.17
C TYR A 127 11.13 -20.41 13.42
N HIS A 128 10.54 -20.25 14.61
CA HIS A 128 11.05 -20.83 15.85
C HIS A 128 11.12 -22.36 15.77
N ASP A 129 10.06 -22.99 15.28
CA ASP A 129 10.00 -24.44 15.11
C ASP A 129 11.04 -24.94 14.09
N LEU A 130 11.19 -24.24 12.96
CA LEU A 130 12.23 -24.53 11.97
C LEU A 130 13.63 -24.47 12.59
N ARG A 131 13.91 -23.44 13.39
CA ARG A 131 15.19 -23.28 14.08
C ARG A 131 15.41 -24.38 15.10
N ARG A 132 14.39 -24.75 15.88
CA ARG A 132 14.46 -25.86 16.84
C ARG A 132 14.78 -27.19 16.15
N GLN A 133 14.12 -27.49 15.02
CA GLN A 133 14.35 -28.71 14.24
C GLN A 133 15.76 -28.78 13.67
N ARG A 134 16.27 -27.67 13.09
CA ARG A 134 17.64 -27.60 12.57
C ARG A 134 18.69 -27.78 13.69
N ALA A 135 18.48 -27.11 14.82
CA ALA A 135 19.36 -27.20 15.98
C ALA A 135 19.44 -28.66 16.51
N LEU A 136 18.28 -29.32 16.63
CA LEU A 136 18.20 -30.75 16.98
C LEU A 136 18.90 -31.66 15.97
N ALA A 137 18.73 -31.42 14.67
CA ALA A 137 19.40 -32.19 13.61
C ALA A 137 20.93 -32.05 13.67
N ASP A 138 21.43 -30.89 14.09
CA ASP A 138 22.85 -30.63 14.30
C ASP A 138 23.37 -31.12 15.68
N GLY A 139 22.51 -31.79 16.48
CA GLY A 139 22.86 -32.29 17.81
C GLY A 139 23.04 -31.21 18.88
N LYS A 140 22.56 -29.99 18.63
CA LYS A 140 22.71 -28.82 19.50
C LYS A 140 21.34 -28.21 19.78
N PRO A 141 20.65 -28.54 20.89
CA PRO A 141 19.34 -27.97 21.15
C PRO A 141 19.41 -26.44 21.20
N LEU A 142 18.33 -25.79 20.74
CA LEU A 142 18.22 -24.33 20.78
C LEU A 142 18.31 -23.86 22.24
N ALA A 143 19.16 -22.88 22.52
CA ALA A 143 19.34 -22.33 23.87
C ALA A 143 18.04 -21.67 24.37
N ALA A 144 17.84 -21.67 25.69
CA ALA A 144 16.65 -21.09 26.31
C ALA A 144 16.53 -19.57 26.07
N ASP A 145 17.67 -18.88 26.00
CA ASP A 145 17.83 -17.46 25.74
C ASP A 145 18.31 -17.18 24.30
N ALA A 146 18.07 -18.12 23.38
CA ALA A 146 18.55 -18.01 22.00
C ALA A 146 18.06 -16.74 21.30
N PHE A 147 18.95 -16.15 20.52
CA PHE A 147 18.63 -15.03 19.64
C PHE A 147 17.72 -15.50 18.49
N ILE A 148 16.69 -14.70 18.19
CA ILE A 148 15.87 -14.91 16.98
C ILE A 148 16.75 -14.84 15.75
N LEU A 149 17.65 -13.84 15.75
CA LEU A 149 18.59 -13.62 14.67
C LEU A 149 19.99 -14.17 15.02
N SER A 150 20.22 -15.45 14.72
CA SER A 150 21.52 -16.12 14.89
C SER A 150 21.96 -16.95 13.67
N LEU A 151 23.28 -16.97 13.41
CA LEU A 151 23.90 -17.91 12.47
C LEU A 151 24.37 -19.20 13.15
N ALA A 152 24.50 -19.21 14.48
CA ALA A 152 24.83 -20.42 15.23
C ALA A 152 23.59 -21.31 15.32
N ALA A 153 23.73 -22.63 15.17
CA ALA A 153 22.59 -23.56 15.14
C ALA A 153 21.76 -23.50 16.43
N ASP A 154 22.43 -23.44 17.59
CA ASP A 154 21.89 -23.33 18.93
C ASP A 154 21.32 -21.94 19.28
N GLY A 155 21.55 -20.94 18.42
CA GLY A 155 21.08 -19.57 18.64
C GLY A 155 21.84 -18.79 19.72
N SER A 156 22.97 -19.29 20.22
CA SER A 156 23.72 -18.70 21.34
C SER A 156 24.44 -17.39 20.98
N VAL A 157 24.67 -17.15 19.70
CA VAL A 157 25.42 -15.98 19.21
C VAL A 157 24.51 -15.04 18.43
N CYS A 158 24.43 -13.78 18.83
CA CYS A 158 23.69 -12.77 18.08
C CYS A 158 24.32 -12.50 16.70
N LEU A 159 23.51 -12.14 15.70
CA LEU A 159 24.07 -11.63 14.46
C LEU A 159 24.66 -10.23 14.66
N ALA A 160 25.92 -10.05 14.28
CA ALA A 160 26.55 -8.73 14.28
C ALA A 160 25.74 -7.71 13.42
N PRO A 161 25.45 -6.50 13.92
CA PRO A 161 24.70 -5.48 13.17
C PRO A 161 25.30 -5.15 11.80
N ALA A 162 26.63 -5.13 11.70
CA ALA A 162 27.33 -4.90 10.43
C ALA A 162 27.04 -6.03 9.43
N SER A 163 27.05 -7.29 9.89
CA SER A 163 26.74 -8.46 9.07
C SER A 163 25.31 -8.45 8.55
N LEU A 164 24.33 -8.06 9.39
CA LEU A 164 22.94 -7.87 8.97
C LEU A 164 22.84 -6.81 7.88
N GLY A 165 23.47 -5.65 8.11
CA GLY A 165 23.53 -4.56 7.15
C GLY A 165 24.15 -5.00 5.82
N GLN A 166 25.26 -5.72 5.85
CA GLN A 166 25.96 -6.17 4.64
C GLN A 166 25.15 -7.22 3.85
N ARG A 167 24.48 -8.16 4.54
CA ARG A 167 23.57 -9.13 3.89
C ARG A 167 22.42 -8.42 3.19
N PHE A 168 21.76 -7.49 3.87
CA PHE A 168 20.71 -6.67 3.28
C PHE A 168 21.21 -5.83 2.09
N CYS A 169 22.35 -5.14 2.24
CA CYS A 169 22.94 -4.34 1.18
C CYS A 169 23.28 -5.16 -0.08
N ARG A 170 23.73 -6.41 0.08
CA ARG A 170 23.97 -7.32 -1.05
C ARG A 170 22.66 -7.65 -1.80
N LEU A 171 21.61 -7.99 -1.06
CA LEU A 171 20.29 -8.31 -1.62
C LEU A 171 19.70 -7.12 -2.40
N VAL A 172 19.66 -5.93 -1.80
CA VAL A 172 19.05 -4.78 -2.50
C VAL A 172 19.87 -4.30 -3.69
N ARG A 173 21.20 -4.48 -3.64
CA ARG A 173 22.09 -4.18 -4.78
C ARG A 173 21.85 -5.12 -5.95
N SER A 174 21.61 -6.42 -5.72
CA SER A 174 21.28 -7.35 -6.81
C SER A 174 19.93 -7.03 -7.47
N LEU A 175 19.03 -6.32 -6.77
CA LEU A 175 17.73 -5.89 -7.29
C LEU A 175 17.73 -4.49 -7.91
N GLY A 176 18.85 -3.76 -7.82
CA GLY A 176 18.96 -2.38 -8.27
C GLY A 176 18.17 -1.38 -7.41
N ILE A 177 17.84 -1.72 -6.16
CA ILE A 177 16.99 -0.89 -5.29
C ILE A 177 17.87 -0.06 -4.33
N PRO A 178 17.87 1.28 -4.41
CA PRO A 178 18.74 2.14 -3.61
C PRO A 178 18.20 2.38 -2.18
N THR A 179 18.23 1.33 -1.36
CA THR A 179 17.72 1.37 0.02
C THR A 179 18.73 0.86 1.06
N THR A 180 18.42 1.08 2.34
CA THR A 180 19.20 0.60 3.49
C THR A 180 18.26 0.03 4.54
N LEU A 181 18.78 -0.81 5.45
CA LEU A 181 17.94 -1.42 6.48
C LEU A 181 17.23 -0.36 7.36
N HIS A 182 17.89 0.78 7.61
CA HIS A 182 17.27 1.87 8.37
C HIS A 182 16.07 2.50 7.64
N LYS A 183 16.07 2.51 6.30
CA LYS A 183 14.93 3.02 5.54
C LYS A 183 13.69 2.14 5.67
N LEU A 184 13.81 0.86 6.07
CA LEU A 184 12.65 0.02 6.40
C LEU A 184 11.89 0.53 7.63
N ARG A 185 12.61 1.11 8.60
CA ARG A 185 11.98 1.80 9.73
C ARG A 185 11.23 3.05 9.27
N HIS A 186 11.77 3.78 8.29
CA HIS A 186 11.05 4.89 7.69
C HIS A 186 9.82 4.43 6.92
N TYR A 187 9.92 3.31 6.21
CA TYR A 187 8.78 2.67 5.55
C TYR A 187 7.68 2.33 6.55
N ASN A 188 7.99 1.58 7.61
CA ASN A 188 7.03 1.26 8.68
C ASN A 188 6.29 2.49 9.21
N ALA A 189 7.04 3.53 9.59
CA ALA A 189 6.46 4.75 10.12
C ALA A 189 5.54 5.45 9.11
N THR A 190 5.95 5.50 7.85
CA THR A 190 5.21 6.14 6.77
C THR A 190 3.91 5.40 6.49
N GLU A 191 3.95 4.08 6.36
CA GLU A 191 2.76 3.25 6.14
C GLU A 191 1.76 3.37 7.30
N LEU A 192 2.24 3.41 8.55
CA LEU A 192 1.36 3.63 9.71
C LEU A 192 0.69 5.01 9.69
N ILE A 193 1.43 6.06 9.31
CA ILE A 193 0.87 7.42 9.18
C ILE A 193 -0.17 7.48 8.07
N LEU A 194 0.12 6.88 6.90
CA LEU A 194 -0.81 6.82 5.77
C LEU A 194 -2.06 5.99 6.09
N ALA A 195 -1.93 4.96 6.94
CA ALA A 195 -3.05 4.19 7.47
C ALA A 195 -3.88 4.94 8.54
N GLY A 196 -3.51 6.18 8.88
CA GLY A 196 -4.23 7.01 9.84
C GLY A 196 -3.94 6.69 11.31
N VAL A 197 -2.86 5.98 11.60
CA VAL A 197 -2.43 5.73 12.99
C VAL A 197 -1.94 7.03 13.61
N ASP A 198 -2.40 7.29 14.84
CA ASP A 198 -2.01 8.47 15.59
C ASP A 198 -0.47 8.59 15.74
N LEU A 199 0.03 9.82 15.57
CA LEU A 199 1.47 10.11 15.55
C LEU A 199 2.18 9.79 16.86
N ARG A 200 1.51 9.94 18.00
CA ARG A 200 2.09 9.56 19.30
C ARG A 200 2.22 8.05 19.39
N THR A 201 1.25 7.31 18.87
CA THR A 201 1.32 5.84 18.75
C THR A 201 2.48 5.42 17.84
N VAL A 202 2.63 6.05 16.67
CA VAL A 202 3.78 5.80 15.78
C VAL A 202 5.11 6.11 16.46
N ALA A 203 5.23 7.27 17.13
CA ALA A 203 6.44 7.65 17.87
C ALA A 203 6.78 6.65 18.99
N SER A 204 5.77 6.18 19.72
CA SER A 204 5.91 5.16 20.76
C SER A 204 6.39 3.83 20.18
N ARG A 205 5.83 3.38 19.05
CA ARG A 205 6.27 2.15 18.35
C ARG A 205 7.70 2.24 17.85
N LEU A 206 8.15 3.43 17.45
CA LEU A 206 9.53 3.67 17.03
C LEU A 206 10.51 3.81 18.22
N GLY A 207 10.02 3.96 19.45
CA GLY A 207 10.87 4.27 20.60
C GLY A 207 11.53 5.65 20.48
N HIS A 208 10.75 6.65 20.05
CA HIS A 208 11.15 8.05 20.13
C HIS A 208 10.68 8.62 21.47
N ARG A 209 11.61 9.14 22.28
CA ARG A 209 11.31 9.83 23.53
C ARG A 209 10.43 11.07 23.31
N ASP A 210 10.67 11.76 22.20
CA ASP A 210 9.92 12.95 21.82
C ASP A 210 9.21 12.73 20.48
N ALA A 211 7.88 12.85 20.50
CA ALA A 211 7.04 12.77 19.32
C ALA A 211 7.36 13.88 18.30
N SER A 212 7.97 14.99 18.72
CA SER A 212 8.44 16.05 17.82
C SER A 212 9.45 15.54 16.79
N THR A 213 10.23 14.50 17.13
CA THR A 213 11.20 13.89 16.20
C THR A 213 10.46 13.19 15.06
N THR A 214 9.38 12.47 15.37
CA THR A 214 8.48 11.85 14.38
C THR A 214 7.78 12.94 13.56
N LEU A 215 7.20 13.94 14.22
CA LEU A 215 6.50 15.04 13.56
C LEU A 215 7.41 15.74 12.53
N THR A 216 8.61 16.14 12.96
CA THR A 216 9.58 16.83 12.11
C THR A 216 9.99 15.96 10.92
N THR A 217 10.25 14.68 11.17
CA THR A 217 10.76 13.75 10.15
C THR A 217 9.72 13.36 9.12
N TYR A 218 8.44 13.25 9.50
CA TYR A 218 7.38 12.74 8.63
C TYR A 218 6.34 13.81 8.23
N THR A 219 6.68 15.09 8.38
CA THR A 219 5.78 16.24 8.11
C THR A 219 5.05 16.12 6.76
N ALA A 220 5.74 15.68 5.69
CA ALA A 220 5.16 15.55 4.35
C ALA A 220 4.01 14.53 4.30
N TRP A 221 4.20 13.34 4.88
CA TRP A 221 3.17 12.29 4.91
C TRP A 221 2.03 12.62 5.85
N ILE A 222 2.28 13.39 6.91
CA ILE A 222 1.22 13.91 7.78
C ILE A 222 0.30 14.83 6.99
N ALA A 223 0.85 15.72 6.15
CA ALA A 223 0.05 16.59 5.31
C ALA A 223 -0.79 15.80 4.30
N GLU A 224 -0.22 14.74 3.71
CA GLU A 224 -0.91 13.82 2.81
C GLU A 224 -2.04 13.06 3.53
N ALA A 225 -1.76 12.44 4.68
CA ALA A 225 -2.74 11.72 5.50
C ALA A 225 -3.86 12.63 6.03
N ASN A 226 -3.59 13.94 6.20
CA ASN A 226 -4.57 14.94 6.64
C ASN A 226 -5.42 15.54 5.51
N GLN A 227 -5.15 15.26 4.24
CA GLN A 227 -5.99 15.76 3.12
C GLN A 227 -7.49 15.43 3.29
N PRO A 228 -7.90 14.23 3.75
CA PRO A 228 -9.31 13.92 3.98
C PRO A 228 -9.92 14.67 5.18
N ALA A 229 -9.11 15.17 6.12
CA ALA A 229 -9.59 15.83 7.34
C ALA A 229 -10.30 17.16 7.02
N SER A 230 -9.87 17.86 5.97
CA SER A 230 -10.54 19.06 5.46
C SER A 230 -11.96 18.77 4.99
N THR A 231 -12.17 17.63 4.33
CA THR A 231 -13.49 17.20 3.86
C THR A 231 -14.43 16.83 5.02
N GLN A 232 -13.91 16.24 6.10
CA GLN A 232 -14.74 15.86 7.26
C GLN A 232 -15.36 17.05 8.00
N LEU A 233 -14.63 18.17 8.10
CA LEU A 233 -15.16 19.41 8.69
C LEU A 233 -16.25 20.02 7.78
N HIS A 234 -16.04 19.96 6.48
CA HIS A 234 -16.98 20.49 5.48
C HIS A 234 -18.32 19.75 5.50
N ASP A 235 -18.31 18.42 5.66
CA ASP A 235 -19.53 17.61 5.72
C ASP A 235 -20.38 17.86 6.97
N ARG A 236 -19.78 18.42 8.02
CA ARG A 236 -20.45 18.73 9.30
C ARG A 236 -20.82 20.20 9.47
N LEU A 237 -20.31 21.07 8.61
CA LEU A 237 -20.55 22.50 8.68
C LEU A 237 -21.40 22.94 7.49
N PRO A 238 -22.62 23.48 7.71
CA PRO A 238 -23.39 24.01 6.60
C PRO A 238 -22.66 25.24 6.03
N LEU A 239 -22.11 25.12 4.82
CA LEU A 239 -21.70 26.30 4.05
C LEU A 239 -22.93 27.15 3.74
N ARG A 240 -23.01 28.32 4.37
CA ARG A 240 -24.04 29.35 4.11
C ARG A 240 -23.37 30.62 3.60
N LEU A 241 -22.96 30.61 2.34
CA LEU A 241 -22.82 31.85 1.58
C LEU A 241 -24.09 32.03 0.75
N SER A 242 -25.14 32.53 1.41
CA SER A 242 -26.36 32.98 0.74
C SER A 242 -26.13 34.39 0.21
N THR A 243 -25.58 34.50 -1.01
CA THR A 243 -25.88 35.65 -1.85
C THR A 243 -26.99 35.26 -2.82
N ARG A 244 -28.24 35.27 -2.33
CA ARG A 244 -29.43 35.53 -3.15
C ARG A 244 -30.68 35.74 -2.28
N PRO A 245 -31.60 36.62 -2.72
CA PRO A 245 -32.62 37.21 -1.89
C PRO A 245 -33.72 36.21 -1.54
N HIS A 246 -34.35 36.48 -0.40
CA HIS A 246 -35.45 35.73 0.20
C HIS A 246 -36.50 35.24 -0.79
N HIS A 247 -36.83 33.94 -0.70
CA HIS A 247 -38.23 33.53 -0.70
C HIS A 247 -38.47 32.42 0.32
N THR A 248 -39.57 32.57 1.05
CA THR A 248 -39.91 31.97 2.35
C THR A 248 -40.52 30.55 2.23
N PRO A 249 -40.64 29.81 3.36
CA PRO A 249 -40.57 28.34 3.40
C PRO A 249 -41.92 27.62 3.67
N ARG A 250 -41.95 26.29 3.45
CA ARG A 250 -42.85 25.29 4.06
C ARG A 250 -42.39 23.88 3.63
N ARG A 251 -42.37 22.81 4.43
CA ARG A 251 -42.83 22.49 5.79
C ARG A 251 -42.09 21.23 6.25
N ASP A 252 -42.03 21.03 7.56
CA ASP A 252 -41.25 20.06 8.32
C ASP A 252 -41.46 18.58 7.99
N THR A 253 -40.36 17.81 8.00
CA THR A 253 -40.21 16.55 8.77
C THR A 253 -38.73 16.20 8.86
N ALA A 254 -38.15 16.40 10.04
CA ALA A 254 -36.87 15.83 10.44
C ALA A 254 -37.10 14.43 11.00
N VAL A 255 -36.43 13.39 10.49
CA VAL A 255 -35.85 12.26 11.25
C VAL A 255 -34.79 11.52 10.40
N ALA A 256 -33.63 11.29 11.02
CA ALA A 256 -32.52 10.37 10.70
C ALA A 256 -31.53 10.75 9.57
N ALA A 257 -30.45 11.44 9.97
CA ALA A 257 -29.24 11.68 9.19
C ALA A 257 -28.52 10.36 8.82
N ARG A 258 -28.36 10.10 7.52
CA ARG A 258 -27.47 9.08 6.96
C ARG A 258 -26.13 9.73 6.59
N PRO A 259 -24.98 9.01 6.65
CA PRO A 259 -23.69 9.54 6.22
C PRO A 259 -23.76 9.97 4.74
N SER A 260 -23.18 11.13 4.41
CA SER A 260 -23.05 11.67 3.05
C SER A 260 -22.25 10.72 2.18
N ARG A 261 -22.95 9.78 1.56
CA ARG A 261 -22.37 8.80 0.65
C ARG A 261 -22.15 9.49 -0.70
N SER A 262 -20.99 9.28 -1.31
CA SER A 262 -20.72 9.77 -2.66
C SER A 262 -21.84 9.32 -3.61
N ARG A 263 -22.25 10.15 -4.56
CA ARG A 263 -23.28 9.79 -5.56
C ARG A 263 -23.00 8.47 -6.27
N ALA A 264 -21.72 8.15 -6.50
CA ALA A 264 -21.29 6.86 -7.05
C ALA A 264 -21.57 5.67 -6.11
N TRP A 265 -21.48 5.88 -4.79
CA TRP A 265 -21.76 4.87 -3.77
C TRP A 265 -23.27 4.60 -3.66
N GLU A 266 -24.10 5.64 -3.77
CA GLU A 266 -25.57 5.49 -3.83
C GLU A 266 -25.98 4.65 -5.05
N ILE A 267 -25.44 5.00 -6.22
CA ILE A 267 -25.67 4.26 -7.46
C ILE A 267 -25.17 2.81 -7.36
N ALA A 268 -23.98 2.59 -6.78
CA ALA A 268 -23.45 1.24 -6.58
C ALA A 268 -24.33 0.42 -5.62
N THR A 269 -24.95 1.06 -4.63
CA THR A 269 -25.86 0.39 -3.69
C THR A 269 -27.17 0.02 -4.37
N ASP A 270 -27.75 0.92 -5.15
CA ASP A 270 -28.97 0.64 -5.93
C ASP A 270 -28.75 -0.50 -6.94
N LEU A 271 -27.60 -0.50 -7.63
CA LEU A 271 -27.22 -1.57 -8.56
C LEU A 271 -26.95 -2.90 -7.84
N ARG A 272 -26.31 -2.87 -6.67
CA ARG A 272 -26.10 -4.06 -5.84
C ARG A 272 -27.42 -4.67 -5.39
N ASP A 273 -28.35 -3.85 -4.90
CA ASP A 273 -29.63 -4.32 -4.39
C ASP A 273 -30.45 -4.93 -5.54
N ALA A 274 -30.37 -4.37 -6.76
CA ALA A 274 -30.98 -4.96 -7.96
C ALA A 274 -30.37 -6.32 -8.37
N ILE A 275 -29.04 -6.47 -8.28
CA ILE A 275 -28.35 -7.74 -8.54
C ILE A 275 -28.72 -8.80 -7.49
N THR A 276 -28.77 -8.41 -6.23
CA THR A 276 -29.00 -9.30 -5.09
C THR A 276 -30.46 -9.78 -5.02
N HIS A 277 -31.42 -8.95 -5.46
CA HIS A 277 -32.85 -9.29 -5.52
C HIS A 277 -33.28 -10.00 -6.83
N ARG A 278 -32.33 -10.60 -7.58
CA ARG A 278 -32.57 -11.44 -8.77
C ARG A 278 -33.31 -10.77 -9.93
N GLN A 279 -33.19 -9.45 -10.11
CA GLN A 279 -33.61 -8.81 -11.36
C GLN A 279 -32.62 -9.05 -12.52
N HIS A 280 -31.41 -9.52 -12.22
CA HIS A 280 -30.42 -9.98 -13.20
C HIS A 280 -29.99 -11.41 -12.88
N ARG A 281 -29.97 -12.28 -13.91
CA ARG A 281 -29.51 -13.66 -13.73
C ARG A 281 -27.97 -13.68 -13.62
N PRO A 282 -27.38 -14.51 -12.75
CA PRO A 282 -25.93 -14.65 -12.70
C PRO A 282 -25.39 -15.03 -14.10
N GLY A 283 -24.39 -14.29 -14.60
CA GLY A 283 -23.88 -14.40 -15.97
C GLY A 283 -24.47 -13.43 -17.01
N GLN A 284 -25.47 -12.62 -16.67
CA GLN A 284 -26.04 -11.60 -17.57
C GLN A 284 -25.11 -10.38 -17.71
N GLN A 285 -25.04 -9.80 -18.91
CA GLN A 285 -24.31 -8.56 -19.16
C GLN A 285 -25.09 -7.34 -18.66
N LEU A 286 -24.43 -6.46 -17.91
CA LEU A 286 -24.96 -5.16 -17.54
C LEU A 286 -24.95 -4.21 -18.75
N PRO A 287 -25.89 -3.25 -18.83
CA PRO A 287 -25.87 -2.24 -19.87
C PRO A 287 -24.56 -1.45 -19.90
N PRO A 288 -24.14 -0.92 -21.06
CA PRO A 288 -22.93 -0.12 -21.16
C PRO A 288 -22.94 1.07 -20.19
N ILE A 289 -21.77 1.41 -19.65
CA ILE A 289 -21.57 2.50 -18.67
C ILE A 289 -22.19 3.82 -19.15
N LYS A 290 -22.13 4.11 -20.46
CA LYS A 290 -22.72 5.32 -21.05
C LYS A 290 -24.25 5.36 -20.89
N THR A 291 -24.92 4.23 -21.11
CA THR A 291 -26.37 4.10 -20.97
C THR A 291 -26.80 4.22 -19.50
N LEU A 292 -26.05 3.59 -18.59
CA LEU A 292 -26.29 3.71 -17.15
C LEU A 292 -26.08 5.15 -16.67
N ALA A 293 -25.00 5.81 -17.12
CA ALA A 293 -24.71 7.19 -16.75
C ALA A 293 -25.83 8.16 -17.16
N THR A 294 -26.37 8.00 -18.38
CA THR A 294 -27.52 8.79 -18.84
C THR A 294 -28.77 8.51 -18.01
N TYR A 295 -29.05 7.25 -17.69
CA TYR A 295 -30.23 6.88 -16.91
C TYR A 295 -30.21 7.48 -15.49
N PHE A 296 -29.07 7.40 -14.80
CA PHE A 296 -28.91 7.96 -13.47
C PHE A 296 -28.64 9.48 -13.46
N GLY A 297 -28.58 10.12 -14.64
CA GLY A 297 -28.31 11.54 -14.78
C GLY A 297 -26.93 11.96 -14.26
N VAL A 298 -25.92 11.09 -14.35
CA VAL A 298 -24.57 11.34 -13.84
C VAL A 298 -23.51 11.33 -14.92
N ALA A 299 -22.37 11.98 -14.64
CA ALA A 299 -21.21 11.91 -15.52
C ALA A 299 -20.71 10.44 -15.67
N PRO A 300 -20.20 10.03 -16.84
CA PRO A 300 -19.67 8.68 -17.07
C PRO A 300 -18.58 8.26 -16.08
N SER A 301 -17.78 9.21 -15.59
CA SER A 301 -16.76 8.98 -14.57
C SER A 301 -17.35 8.55 -13.22
N THR A 302 -18.49 9.10 -12.83
CA THR A 302 -19.23 8.72 -11.61
C THR A 302 -19.79 7.31 -11.72
N MET A 303 -20.28 6.94 -12.91
CA MET A 303 -20.75 5.59 -13.18
C MET A 303 -19.60 4.57 -13.20
N HIS A 304 -18.44 4.95 -13.74
CA HIS A 304 -17.25 4.10 -13.70
C HIS A 304 -16.86 3.77 -12.25
N ARG A 305 -16.84 4.78 -11.36
CA ARG A 305 -16.59 4.60 -9.93
C ARG A 305 -17.62 3.70 -9.25
N ALA A 306 -18.90 3.80 -9.63
CA ALA A 306 -19.95 2.93 -9.11
C ALA A 306 -19.72 1.45 -9.52
N VAL A 307 -19.35 1.21 -10.77
CA VAL A 307 -19.03 -0.14 -11.27
C VAL A 307 -17.76 -0.70 -10.64
N THR A 308 -16.72 0.13 -10.43
CA THR A 308 -15.52 -0.28 -9.70
C THR A 308 -15.86 -0.74 -8.28
N HIS A 309 -16.77 -0.04 -7.60
CA HIS A 309 -17.22 -0.42 -6.26
C HIS A 309 -17.99 -1.76 -6.26
N LEU A 310 -18.78 -2.05 -7.31
CA LEU A 310 -19.42 -3.37 -7.47
C LEU A 310 -18.41 -4.49 -7.74
N ALA A 311 -17.35 -4.21 -8.49
CA ALA A 311 -16.28 -5.16 -8.78
C ALA A 311 -15.46 -5.48 -7.51
N GLN A 312 -15.17 -4.49 -6.68
CA GLN A 312 -14.52 -4.67 -5.37
C GLN A 312 -15.36 -5.53 -4.42
N LEU A 313 -16.69 -5.51 -4.56
CA LEU A 313 -17.61 -6.35 -3.80
C LEU A 313 -17.80 -7.75 -4.43
N ASN A 314 -17.04 -8.10 -5.47
CA ASN A 314 -17.14 -9.36 -6.22
C ASN A 314 -18.54 -9.63 -6.81
N LEU A 315 -19.30 -8.58 -7.11
CA LEU A 315 -20.64 -8.70 -7.68
C LEU A 315 -20.63 -8.66 -9.21
N VAL A 316 -19.61 -8.07 -9.81
CA VAL A 316 -19.45 -7.93 -11.26
C VAL A 316 -18.00 -8.15 -11.70
N THR A 317 -17.80 -8.68 -12.90
CA THR A 317 -16.50 -8.82 -13.55
C THR A 317 -16.35 -7.77 -14.64
N THR A 318 -15.30 -6.96 -14.57
CA THR A 318 -14.94 -5.97 -15.59
C THR A 318 -13.63 -6.35 -16.26
N ALA A 319 -13.58 -6.38 -17.59
CA ALA A 319 -12.34 -6.50 -18.36
C ALA A 319 -12.29 -5.41 -19.45
N PRO A 320 -11.10 -4.84 -19.74
CA PRO A 320 -10.97 -3.81 -20.77
C PRO A 320 -11.51 -4.32 -22.13
N GLY A 321 -12.46 -3.58 -22.71
CA GLY A 321 -13.07 -3.93 -24.01
C GLY A 321 -14.09 -5.07 -23.98
N ARG A 322 -14.43 -5.63 -22.81
CA ARG A 322 -15.49 -6.64 -22.66
C ARG A 322 -16.66 -6.10 -21.82
N PRO A 323 -17.90 -6.54 -22.10
CA PRO A 323 -19.07 -6.11 -21.33
C PRO A 323 -18.98 -6.60 -19.88
N THR A 324 -19.42 -5.76 -18.94
CA THR A 324 -19.44 -6.07 -17.51
C THR A 324 -20.47 -7.17 -17.22
N THR A 325 -20.07 -8.26 -16.59
CA THR A 325 -20.95 -9.42 -16.31
C THR A 325 -21.16 -9.62 -14.82
N VAL A 326 -22.37 -10.04 -14.42
CA VAL A 326 -22.71 -10.35 -13.01
C VAL A 326 -22.12 -11.69 -12.57
N VAL A 327 -21.48 -11.74 -11.40
CA VAL A 327 -20.77 -12.93 -10.87
C VAL A 327 -21.76 -14.04 -10.44
N PRO A 328 -21.44 -15.34 -10.58
CA PRO A 328 -22.41 -16.44 -10.45
C PRO A 328 -23.09 -16.67 -9.09
N ASN A 329 -22.66 -16.08 -7.98
CA ASN A 329 -23.24 -16.37 -6.65
C ASN A 329 -22.97 -15.25 -5.61
N PRO A 330 -23.84 -14.22 -5.48
CA PRO A 330 -23.67 -13.16 -4.48
C PRO A 330 -24.24 -13.56 -3.09
N PRO A 331 -23.60 -13.15 -1.97
CA PRO A 331 -24.08 -13.45 -0.61
C PRO A 331 -25.45 -12.80 -0.31
N THR A 332 -26.36 -13.54 0.31
CA THR A 332 -27.77 -13.15 0.52
C THR A 332 -27.94 -12.26 1.77
N ILE A 333 -28.52 -11.06 1.62
CA ILE A 333 -28.91 -10.17 2.73
C ILE A 333 -30.38 -9.73 2.53
N PRO A 334 -31.25 -9.71 3.58
CA PRO A 334 -32.67 -9.39 3.44
C PRO A 334 -32.97 -7.92 3.11
N ALA A 335 -34.03 -7.70 2.33
CA ALA A 335 -34.37 -6.47 1.61
C ALA A 335 -34.83 -5.30 2.50
N ARG A 336 -34.51 -4.05 2.08
CA ARG A 336 -35.33 -2.87 2.36
C ARG A 336 -35.98 -2.39 1.07
N THR A 337 -37.30 -2.27 1.07
CA THR A 337 -38.12 -1.91 -0.09
C THR A 337 -38.08 -0.40 -0.36
N ARG A 338 -37.56 0.01 -1.53
CA ARG A 338 -38.13 0.95 -2.52
C ARG A 338 -37.04 1.72 -3.29
N SER A 339 -36.88 1.39 -4.57
CA SER A 339 -37.02 2.29 -5.73
C SER A 339 -36.83 1.44 -6.99
N ALA A 340 -37.82 1.43 -7.89
CA ALA A 340 -37.79 0.56 -9.07
C ALA A 340 -36.91 1.17 -10.17
N LEU A 341 -35.86 0.46 -10.57
CA LEU A 341 -35.12 0.66 -11.82
C LEU A 341 -36.01 0.22 -13.01
N PRO A 342 -35.78 0.74 -14.24
CA PRO A 342 -36.61 0.40 -15.39
C PRO A 342 -36.33 -1.04 -15.83
N PRO A 343 -37.32 -1.72 -16.40
CA PRO A 343 -37.08 -3.02 -17.02
C PRO A 343 -36.07 -2.88 -18.17
N LEU A 344 -35.11 -3.81 -18.23
CA LEU A 344 -34.24 -3.99 -19.39
C LEU A 344 -35.12 -4.44 -20.57
N THR A 345 -35.54 -3.52 -21.43
CA THR A 345 -36.26 -3.88 -22.64
C THR A 345 -35.38 -4.71 -23.56
N SER A 346 -35.97 -5.80 -24.01
CA SER A 346 -35.59 -6.66 -25.13
C SER A 346 -35.31 -5.85 -26.41
N GLN A 347 -34.42 -6.42 -27.23
CA GLN A 347 -33.97 -5.93 -28.53
C GLN A 347 -35.11 -5.36 -29.41
N PRO A 348 -34.82 -4.36 -30.26
CA PRO A 348 -35.76 -3.96 -31.30
C PRO A 348 -36.02 -5.16 -32.22
N GLN A 349 -37.28 -5.59 -32.26
CA GLN A 349 -37.76 -6.50 -33.29
C GLN A 349 -37.61 -5.81 -34.65
N HIS A 350 -37.09 -6.56 -35.62
CA HIS A 350 -37.11 -6.23 -37.03
C HIS A 350 -38.56 -5.93 -37.47
N GLU A 351 -38.91 -4.65 -37.59
CA GLU A 351 -40.01 -4.26 -38.48
C GLU A 351 -39.50 -4.37 -39.92
N GLN A 352 -40.10 -5.29 -40.65
CA GLN A 352 -39.94 -5.43 -42.09
C GLN A 352 -40.38 -4.12 -42.78
N PRO A 353 -39.63 -3.64 -43.79
CA PRO A 353 -40.03 -2.45 -44.52
C PRO A 353 -41.28 -2.75 -45.39
N PRO A 354 -42.17 -1.77 -45.59
CA PRO A 354 -43.28 -1.95 -46.51
C PRO A 354 -42.78 -2.07 -47.95
N GLN A 355 -43.22 -3.14 -48.62
CA GLN A 355 -43.12 -3.27 -50.07
C GLN A 355 -43.99 -2.21 -50.76
N ARG A 356 -43.40 -1.53 -51.75
CA ARG A 356 -43.93 -0.94 -53.00
C ARG A 356 -42.92 0.17 -53.39
N TRP A 357 -42.38 0.33 -54.60
CA TRP A 357 -42.69 -0.13 -55.95
C TRP A 357 -41.40 -0.11 -56.80
N ARG A 358 -41.27 -1.06 -57.74
CA ARG A 358 -40.38 -1.01 -58.92
C ARG A 358 -40.91 0.05 -59.92
N PRO A 359 -40.10 0.63 -60.83
CA PRO A 359 -39.54 -0.03 -62.04
C PRO A 359 -38.10 0.46 -62.36
N ARG A 360 -37.30 -0.10 -63.27
CA ARG A 360 -37.38 -1.15 -64.29
C ARG A 360 -35.95 -1.42 -64.77
N HIS A 361 -35.72 -2.66 -65.24
CA HIS A 361 -34.79 -3.06 -66.32
C HIS A 361 -33.28 -2.84 -66.17
N SER A 362 -32.39 -3.68 -66.69
CA SER A 362 -32.46 -5.03 -67.26
C SER A 362 -31.02 -5.47 -67.57
N HIS A 363 -30.78 -6.78 -67.48
CA HIS A 363 -29.76 -7.55 -68.24
C HIS A 363 -28.28 -7.19 -68.03
N GLN A 364 -27.31 -8.11 -68.07
CA GLN A 364 -27.23 -9.55 -68.26
C GLN A 364 -25.76 -9.88 -68.02
N ARG A 365 -25.48 -11.09 -67.47
CA ARG A 365 -24.31 -11.94 -67.82
C ARG A 365 -22.93 -11.39 -67.39
N LYS A 366 -21.88 -12.17 -67.16
CA LYS A 366 -21.60 -13.62 -67.06
C LYS A 366 -20.15 -13.70 -66.55
N ASN A 367 -19.83 -14.82 -65.91
CA ASN A 367 -18.58 -15.57 -66.08
C ASN A 367 -17.24 -15.09 -65.47
N THR A 368 -16.72 -16.02 -64.67
CA THR A 368 -15.43 -16.73 -64.83
C THR A 368 -14.15 -16.18 -64.19
N ARG A 369 -13.58 -17.11 -63.38
CA ARG A 369 -12.19 -17.61 -63.38
C ARG A 369 -11.06 -16.72 -62.82
N ARG A 370 -10.43 -17.26 -61.77
CA ARG A 370 -8.96 -17.24 -61.47
C ARG A 370 -8.11 -17.49 -62.74
N PRO A 371 -6.78 -17.19 -62.82
CA PRO A 371 -5.76 -17.30 -61.75
C PRO A 371 -4.54 -16.33 -61.80
N ARG A 372 -3.64 -16.53 -60.81
CA ARG A 372 -2.16 -16.34 -60.74
C ARG A 372 -1.41 -15.66 -61.91
N VAL A 373 -0.40 -14.83 -61.61
CA VAL A 373 1.06 -15.12 -61.54
C VAL A 373 1.86 -13.80 -61.37
N ALA A 374 2.99 -13.95 -60.67
CA ALA A 374 4.14 -13.08 -60.43
C ALA A 374 4.64 -12.12 -61.54
N GLY A 375 5.42 -11.12 -61.12
CA GLY A 375 6.50 -10.57 -61.95
C GLY A 375 7.00 -9.16 -61.58
N HIS A 376 8.22 -9.11 -61.03
CA HIS A 376 9.26 -8.10 -61.29
C HIS A 376 9.25 -6.69 -60.64
N MET A 377 10.18 -6.54 -59.68
CA MET A 377 11.16 -5.44 -59.48
C MET A 377 12.01 -5.19 -60.76
N PRO A 378 12.93 -4.18 -60.87
CA PRO A 378 13.37 -3.13 -59.92
C PRO A 378 13.65 -1.74 -60.57
N LEU A 379 14.12 -0.76 -59.78
CA LEU A 379 15.36 0.04 -59.94
C LEU A 379 15.25 1.51 -59.50
N HIS A 380 16.24 1.91 -58.67
CA HIS A 380 16.95 3.20 -58.63
C HIS A 380 16.17 4.50 -58.38
N ARG A 381 16.65 5.55 -57.72
CA ARG A 381 17.93 6.10 -57.19
C ARG A 381 17.44 7.14 -56.15
N GLY A 382 18.09 7.49 -55.05
CA GLY A 382 19.50 7.79 -54.85
C GLY A 382 19.60 9.19 -54.21
N GLY A 383 20.58 9.39 -53.33
CA GLY A 383 21.03 10.70 -52.84
C GLY A 383 20.74 10.92 -51.35
N ARG A 384 21.67 10.57 -50.45
CA ARG A 384 22.80 11.40 -49.96
C ARG A 384 22.29 12.51 -49.02
N SER A 385 22.91 12.82 -47.87
CA SER A 385 24.19 12.43 -47.28
C SER A 385 24.30 13.18 -45.94
N ARG A 386 24.80 12.49 -44.90
CA ARG A 386 25.83 12.88 -43.88
C ARG A 386 25.79 14.29 -43.23
N ALA A 387 26.26 14.52 -42.02
CA ALA A 387 26.94 13.71 -41.00
C ALA A 387 27.03 14.54 -39.70
N ASN A 388 27.13 13.80 -38.59
CA ASN A 388 27.95 14.01 -37.39
C ASN A 388 28.68 15.35 -37.18
N ALA A 389 28.53 15.85 -35.96
CA ALA A 389 29.63 15.96 -35.00
C ALA A 389 29.12 15.50 -33.62
#